data_AF-A0ABD5U9N0-F1
#
_entry.id   AF-A0ABD5U9N0-F1
#
_cell.length_a   1.000
_cell.length_b   1.000
_cell.length_c   1.000
_cell.angle_alpha   90.00
_cell.angle_beta   90.00
_cell.angle_gamma   90.00
#
_symmetry.space_group_name_H-M   'P 1'
#
loop_
_entity.id
_entity.type
_entity.pdbx_description
1 polymer ?
#
loop_
_entity_poly.entity_id
_entity_poly.type
_entity_poly.pdbx_seq_one_letter_code
_entity_poly.pdbx_strand_id
1 'polypeptide(L)'
;MTVSPTLASGVRFLRERGYDVTRPDDRGEPDALATPTPAARPLLDHLPDDERSVAIERLETVDPTTVVERVAGAVAADRLCAFVASAADAEAIRDVLTDPPLVVRETSAGMRTFYAAPDRIRLADRGFALCRRFFPEFRWEEVPVGEGAPRLVLYDDGEVVAVLDSTASLSCPPARAFPYSYARADDKRIHVADREGHRLASFPTIRAMKQAGYAPVPAPLVPEHVLDGRCDVADDWAVLVDEDGVVARALTDQGDGRPAA
;
A
#
# COMPACT_ATOMS: atom_id res chain seq x y z
N MET A 1 -6.56 27.57 -0.92
CA MET A 1 -6.82 26.20 -1.40
C MET A 1 -8.29 25.90 -1.15
N THR A 2 -9.07 25.64 -2.19
CA THR A 2 -10.47 25.24 -2.05
C THR A 2 -10.49 23.83 -1.47
N VAL A 3 -11.17 23.65 -0.33
CA VAL A 3 -11.29 22.33 0.31
C VAL A 3 -12.13 21.45 -0.61
N SER A 4 -11.66 20.23 -0.89
CA SER A 4 -12.49 19.23 -1.55
C SER A 4 -13.79 19.04 -0.73
N PRO A 5 -14.97 19.04 -1.37
CA PRO A 5 -16.25 18.88 -0.65
C PRO A 5 -16.28 17.60 0.20
N THR A 6 -15.67 16.51 -0.28
CA THR A 6 -15.56 15.23 0.42
C THR A 6 -14.70 15.33 1.69
N LEU A 7 -13.55 16.01 1.65
CA LEU A 7 -12.75 16.21 2.86
C LEU A 7 -13.50 17.09 3.88
N ALA A 8 -14.28 18.05 3.40
CA ALA A 8 -15.05 18.94 4.28
C ALA A 8 -16.17 18.22 5.04
N SER A 9 -16.77 17.17 4.47
CA SER A 9 -17.82 16.40 5.14
C SER A 9 -17.27 15.53 6.27
N GLY A 10 -16.15 14.83 6.06
CA GLY A 10 -15.47 14.06 7.11
C GLY A 10 -14.99 14.94 8.28
N VAL A 11 -14.40 16.10 7.97
CA VAL A 11 -14.01 17.09 9.00
C VAL A 11 -15.23 17.55 9.81
N ARG A 12 -16.37 17.83 9.14
CA ARG A 12 -17.60 18.25 9.82
C ARG A 12 -18.15 17.14 10.72
N PHE A 13 -18.21 15.92 10.20
CA PHE A 13 -18.69 14.74 10.90
C PHE A 13 -17.90 14.47 12.20
N LEU A 14 -16.58 14.61 12.17
CA LEU A 14 -15.73 14.45 13.35
C LEU A 14 -15.88 15.61 14.34
N ARG A 15 -16.01 16.86 13.87
CA ARG A 15 -16.29 18.00 14.75
C ARG A 15 -17.62 17.88 15.48
N GLU A 16 -18.67 17.43 14.80
CA GLU A 16 -19.99 17.15 15.39
C GLU A 16 -19.95 16.03 16.45
N ARG A 17 -18.94 15.17 16.37
CA ARG A 17 -18.64 14.13 17.36
C ARG A 17 -17.73 14.57 18.49
N GLY A 18 -17.37 15.85 18.56
CA GLY A 18 -16.58 16.39 19.66
C GLY A 18 -15.06 16.24 19.47
N TYR A 19 -14.57 16.04 18.25
CA TYR A 19 -13.14 16.10 17.96
C TYR A 19 -12.72 17.53 17.61
N ASP A 20 -11.51 17.92 18.04
CA ASP A 20 -10.83 19.09 17.48
C ASP A 20 -10.08 18.67 16.21
N VAL A 21 -10.28 19.40 15.11
CA VAL A 21 -9.76 19.00 13.80
C VAL A 21 -8.85 20.07 13.23
N THR A 22 -7.59 19.70 13.05
CA THR A 22 -6.52 20.52 12.47
C THR A 22 -6.14 20.02 11.08
N ARG A 23 -5.42 20.86 10.33
CA ARG A 23 -4.85 20.50 9.03
C ARG A 23 -3.36 20.73 9.07
N PRO A 24 -2.58 19.65 9.16
CA PRO A 24 -1.14 19.73 9.04
C PRO A 24 -0.74 20.29 7.67
N ASP A 25 0.34 21.07 7.63
CA ASP A 25 0.92 21.57 6.37
C ASP A 25 2.04 20.65 5.84
N ASP A 26 2.42 19.62 6.61
CA ASP A 26 3.44 18.64 6.21
C ASP A 26 2.84 17.59 5.27
N ARG A 27 3.59 17.24 4.23
CA ARG A 27 3.22 16.22 3.24
C ARG A 27 3.24 14.80 3.81
N GLY A 28 3.93 14.58 4.93
CA GLY A 28 3.96 13.28 5.62
C GLY A 28 2.79 13.06 6.59
N GLU A 29 1.95 14.08 6.80
CA GLU A 29 0.79 14.02 7.69
C GLU A 29 -0.51 13.80 6.90
N PRO A 30 -1.60 13.35 7.55
CA PRO A 30 -2.89 13.16 6.87
C PRO A 30 -3.50 14.49 6.41
N ASP A 31 -4.45 14.42 5.48
CA ASP A 31 -5.16 15.61 4.96
C ASP A 31 -5.83 16.45 6.07
N ALA A 32 -6.27 15.80 7.14
CA ALA A 32 -6.63 16.43 8.40
C ALA A 32 -6.41 15.47 9.58
N LEU A 33 -6.20 16.03 10.77
CA LEU A 33 -6.00 15.29 12.00
C LEU A 33 -7.08 15.67 13.02
N ALA A 34 -7.87 14.69 13.46
CA ALA A 34 -8.88 14.87 14.49
C ALA A 34 -8.36 14.34 15.83
N THR A 35 -8.32 15.19 16.84
CA THR A 35 -7.93 14.83 18.21
C THR A 35 -9.17 14.79 19.09
N PRO A 36 -9.41 13.71 19.84
CA PRO A 36 -10.59 13.62 20.70
C PRO A 36 -10.50 14.68 21.81
N THR A 37 -11.63 15.35 22.07
CA THR A 37 -11.81 16.15 23.30
C THR A 37 -12.47 15.29 24.38
N PRO A 38 -12.59 15.75 25.64
CA PRO A 38 -13.33 15.00 26.67
C PRO A 38 -14.82 14.78 26.38
N ALA A 39 -15.38 15.48 25.38
CA ALA A 39 -16.76 15.29 24.91
C ALA A 39 -16.81 14.47 23.61
N ALA A 40 -15.66 13.97 23.13
CA ALA A 40 -15.60 13.15 21.94
C ALA A 40 -16.36 11.85 22.15
N ARG A 41 -17.08 11.43 21.11
CA ARG A 41 -17.72 10.12 21.04
C ARG A 41 -16.92 9.23 20.07
N PRO A 42 -16.90 7.90 20.27
CA PRO A 42 -16.29 6.99 19.31
C PRO A 42 -16.83 7.22 17.90
N LEU A 43 -15.99 6.95 16.89
CA LEU A 43 -16.41 7.05 15.49
C LEU A 43 -17.58 6.09 15.19
N LEU A 44 -17.48 4.88 15.74
CA LEU A 44 -18.43 3.78 15.62
C LEU A 44 -18.57 3.07 16.97
N ASP A 45 -19.76 2.53 17.24
CA ASP A 45 -20.08 1.91 18.53
C ASP A 45 -19.21 0.69 18.88
N HIS A 46 -18.66 0.01 17.88
CA HIS A 46 -17.83 -1.19 18.05
C HIS A 46 -16.33 -0.92 18.04
N LEU A 47 -15.89 0.28 17.66
CA LEU A 47 -14.47 0.63 17.75
C LEU A 47 -14.10 0.89 19.21
N PRO A 48 -12.85 0.60 19.61
CA PRO A 48 -12.42 0.82 20.98
C PRO A 48 -12.51 2.31 21.36
N ASP A 49 -12.94 2.59 22.59
CA ASP A 49 -12.86 3.92 23.19
C ASP A 49 -11.44 4.15 23.71
N ASP A 50 -10.48 4.27 22.78
CA ASP A 50 -9.04 4.23 23.06
C ASP A 50 -8.35 5.60 23.00
N GLU A 51 -9.12 6.69 23.00
CA GLU A 51 -8.64 8.09 22.94
C GLU A 51 -7.70 8.39 21.74
N ARG A 52 -7.59 7.49 20.75
CA ARG A 52 -6.70 7.69 19.60
C ARG A 52 -7.17 8.86 18.74
N SER A 53 -6.20 9.63 18.23
CA SER A 53 -6.47 10.58 17.17
C SER A 53 -6.90 9.86 15.89
N VAL A 54 -7.70 10.53 15.06
CA VAL A 54 -8.15 10.04 13.76
C VAL A 54 -7.43 10.78 12.64
N ALA A 55 -6.65 10.06 11.84
CA ALA A 55 -6.09 10.53 10.60
C ALA A 55 -7.18 10.52 9.52
N ILE A 56 -7.57 11.69 9.02
CA ILE A 56 -8.58 11.83 7.98
C ILE A 56 -7.87 11.86 6.63
N GLU A 57 -8.16 10.90 5.77
CA GLU A 57 -7.49 10.70 4.49
C GLU A 57 -8.49 10.77 3.33
N ARG A 58 -8.16 11.53 2.29
CA ARG A 58 -8.94 11.55 1.04
C ARG A 58 -8.04 11.12 -0.11
N LEU A 59 -8.47 10.07 -0.79
CA LEU A 59 -7.79 9.59 -1.98
C LEU A 59 -8.27 10.34 -3.24
N GLU A 60 -7.34 10.67 -4.14
CA GLU A 60 -7.69 11.14 -5.49
C GLU A 60 -8.13 9.99 -6.39
N THR A 61 -7.54 8.81 -6.18
CA THR A 61 -7.85 7.55 -6.85
C THR A 61 -7.66 6.43 -5.85
N VAL A 62 -8.54 5.43 -5.87
CA VAL A 62 -8.35 4.22 -5.05
C VAL A 62 -7.27 3.36 -5.68
N ASP A 63 -6.07 3.48 -5.11
CA ASP A 63 -4.93 2.63 -5.40
C ASP A 63 -4.62 1.79 -4.15
N PRO A 64 -4.56 0.45 -4.25
CA PRO A 64 -4.36 -0.41 -3.07
C PRO A 64 -3.09 -0.07 -2.29
N THR A 65 -2.00 0.28 -2.98
CA THR A 65 -0.73 0.59 -2.30
C THR A 65 -0.83 1.86 -1.49
N THR A 66 -1.51 2.87 -2.03
CA THR A 66 -1.82 4.11 -1.32
C THR A 66 -2.73 3.86 -0.11
N VAL A 67 -3.78 3.04 -0.27
CA VAL A 67 -4.68 2.68 0.84
C VAL A 67 -3.89 2.07 2.00
N VAL A 68 -3.06 1.06 1.71
CA VAL A 68 -2.26 0.40 2.74
C VAL A 68 -1.24 1.34 3.36
N GLU A 69 -0.55 2.18 2.58
CA GLU A 69 0.41 3.16 3.09
C GLU A 69 -0.25 4.15 4.07
N ARG A 70 -1.48 4.60 3.79
CA ARG A 70 -2.21 5.49 4.71
C ARG A 70 -2.56 4.81 6.03
N VAL A 71 -3.06 3.57 5.97
CA VAL A 71 -3.37 2.80 7.19
C VAL A 71 -2.09 2.54 7.98
N ALA A 72 -1.00 2.11 7.32
CA ALA A 72 0.28 1.88 7.97
C ALA A 72 0.85 3.13 8.64
N GLY A 73 0.76 4.29 7.97
CA GLY A 73 1.18 5.57 8.53
C GLY A 73 0.36 5.97 9.76
N ALA A 74 -0.96 5.79 9.73
CA ALA A 74 -1.82 6.05 10.88
C ALA A 74 -1.50 5.12 12.05
N VAL A 75 -1.36 3.82 11.79
CA VAL A 75 -1.01 2.80 12.79
C VAL A 75 0.34 3.11 13.44
N ALA A 76 1.37 3.44 12.65
CA ALA A 76 2.69 3.77 13.16
C ALA A 76 2.68 5.04 14.06
N ALA A 77 1.71 5.92 13.86
CA ALA A 77 1.51 7.12 14.66
C ALA A 77 0.51 6.95 15.80
N ASP A 78 0.05 5.72 16.07
CA ASP A 78 -0.98 5.37 17.06
C ASP A 78 -2.33 6.08 16.83
N ARG A 79 -2.79 6.04 15.57
CA ARG A 79 -4.01 6.71 15.10
C ARG A 79 -4.95 5.73 14.40
N LEU A 80 -6.24 6.03 14.43
CA LEU A 80 -7.24 5.41 13.55
C LEU A 80 -7.17 6.07 12.15
N CYS A 81 -7.16 5.29 11.08
CA CYS A 81 -7.24 5.81 9.71
C CYS A 81 -8.69 5.92 9.23
N ALA A 82 -9.21 7.14 9.08
CA ALA A 82 -10.54 7.37 8.50
C ALA A 82 -10.43 7.88 7.07
N PHE A 83 -10.75 7.03 6.09
CA PHE A 83 -10.91 7.47 4.71
C PHE A 83 -12.24 8.20 4.54
N VAL A 84 -12.27 9.27 3.75
CA VAL A 84 -13.52 9.93 3.33
C VAL A 84 -13.67 9.79 1.83
N ALA A 85 -14.71 9.10 1.40
CA ALA A 85 -14.81 8.60 0.03
C ALA A 85 -16.26 8.59 -0.48
N SER A 86 -16.42 8.60 -1.81
CA SER A 86 -17.72 8.33 -2.44
C SER A 86 -18.16 6.89 -2.15
N ALA A 87 -19.45 6.56 -2.32
CA ALA A 87 -19.93 5.19 -2.12
C ALA A 87 -19.18 4.15 -2.98
N ALA A 88 -18.83 4.49 -4.21
CA ALA A 88 -18.10 3.59 -5.11
C ALA A 88 -16.64 3.37 -4.64
N ASP A 89 -15.95 4.47 -4.29
CA ASP A 89 -14.58 4.40 -3.78
C ASP A 89 -14.51 3.72 -2.41
N ALA A 90 -15.56 3.89 -1.58
CA ALA A 90 -15.61 3.32 -0.26
C ALA A 90 -15.64 1.79 -0.27
N GLU A 91 -16.42 1.18 -1.16
CA GLU A 91 -16.41 -0.28 -1.35
C GLU A 91 -15.04 -0.74 -1.91
N ALA A 92 -14.43 0.01 -2.84
CA ALA A 92 -13.11 -0.35 -3.35
C ALA A 92 -12.00 -0.26 -2.29
N ILE A 93 -12.04 0.74 -1.40
CA ILE A 93 -11.11 0.84 -0.26
C ILE A 93 -11.35 -0.33 0.70
N ARG A 94 -12.62 -0.64 0.99
CA ARG A 94 -12.99 -1.77 1.84
C ARG A 94 -12.50 -3.10 1.27
N ASP A 95 -12.64 -3.33 -0.02
CA ASP A 95 -12.15 -4.55 -0.70
C ASP A 95 -10.64 -4.74 -0.55
N VAL A 96 -9.85 -3.66 -0.43
CA VAL A 96 -8.41 -3.74 -0.16
C VAL A 96 -8.11 -4.09 1.31
N LEU A 97 -8.99 -3.69 2.22
CA LEU A 97 -8.78 -3.76 3.66
C LEU A 97 -9.48 -4.96 4.33
N THR A 98 -10.30 -5.70 3.60
CA THR A 98 -11.10 -6.82 4.12
C THR A 98 -10.90 -8.09 3.28
N ASP A 99 -10.83 -9.23 3.97
CA ASP A 99 -10.88 -10.63 3.48
C ASP A 99 -10.41 -10.89 2.02
N PRO A 100 -9.10 -11.08 1.77
CA PRO A 100 -7.99 -10.99 2.71
C PRO A 100 -7.39 -9.57 2.75
N PRO A 101 -7.09 -9.04 3.94
CA PRO A 101 -6.62 -7.67 4.06
C PRO A 101 -5.25 -7.50 3.40
N LEU A 102 -5.08 -6.40 2.66
CA LEU A 102 -3.79 -5.88 2.16
C LEU A 102 -3.11 -6.71 1.08
N VAL A 103 -3.77 -7.76 0.57
CA VAL A 103 -3.29 -8.62 -0.50
C VAL A 103 -4.38 -8.81 -1.57
N VAL A 104 -4.00 -9.13 -2.81
CA VAL A 104 -4.94 -9.31 -3.92
C VAL A 104 -5.87 -10.50 -3.66
N ARG A 105 -5.32 -11.57 -3.07
CA ARG A 105 -6.05 -12.78 -2.69
C ARG A 105 -5.19 -13.63 -1.77
N GLU A 106 -5.87 -14.48 -1.00
CA GLU A 106 -5.29 -15.54 -0.19
C GLU A 106 -6.05 -16.83 -0.48
N THR A 107 -5.33 -17.92 -0.65
CA THR A 107 -5.94 -19.25 -0.85
C THR A 107 -6.30 -19.88 0.49
N SER A 108 -7.13 -20.92 0.47
CA SER A 108 -7.44 -21.70 1.70
C SER A 108 -6.23 -22.38 2.34
N ALA A 109 -5.10 -22.46 1.63
CA ALA A 109 -3.82 -22.95 2.14
C ALA A 109 -2.93 -21.82 2.70
N GLY A 110 -3.43 -20.59 2.79
CA GLY A 110 -2.70 -19.42 3.29
C GLY A 110 -1.71 -18.80 2.30
N MET A 111 -1.75 -19.18 1.02
CA MET A 111 -0.86 -18.61 0.00
C MET A 111 -1.40 -17.29 -0.54
N ARG A 112 -0.58 -16.24 -0.48
CA ARG A 112 -0.98 -14.87 -0.83
C ARG A 112 -0.51 -14.45 -2.23
N THR A 113 -1.28 -13.57 -2.87
CA THR A 113 -0.89 -12.82 -4.05
C THR A 113 -0.81 -11.34 -3.69
N PHE A 114 0.31 -10.69 -3.97
CA PHE A 114 0.57 -9.33 -3.49
C PHE A 114 0.28 -8.27 -4.55
N TYR A 115 -0.14 -7.08 -4.12
CA TYR A 115 -0.18 -5.90 -4.98
C TYR A 115 1.24 -5.50 -5.40
N ALA A 116 1.40 -4.98 -6.61
CA ALA A 116 2.67 -4.41 -7.05
C ALA A 116 2.78 -2.96 -6.54
N ALA A 117 3.79 -2.69 -5.71
CA ALA A 117 4.11 -1.36 -5.21
C ALA A 117 4.84 -0.52 -6.27
N PRO A 118 4.77 0.83 -6.19
CA PRO A 118 5.54 1.72 -7.06
C PRO A 118 7.06 1.61 -6.82
N ASP A 119 7.44 1.11 -5.66
CA ASP A 119 8.83 0.85 -5.29
C ASP A 119 9.48 -0.24 -6.13
N ARG A 120 10.81 -0.18 -6.17
CA ARG A 120 11.63 -1.10 -6.98
C ARG A 120 12.44 -1.99 -6.06
N ILE A 121 12.58 -3.25 -6.44
CA ILE A 121 13.45 -4.18 -5.70
C ILE A 121 14.90 -3.70 -5.78
N ARG A 122 15.46 -3.31 -4.64
CA ARG A 122 16.89 -3.03 -4.48
C ARG A 122 17.64 -4.34 -4.31
N LEU A 123 18.67 -4.55 -5.11
CA LEU A 123 19.53 -5.73 -5.05
C LEU A 123 20.68 -5.50 -4.07
N ALA A 124 21.12 -6.56 -3.40
CA ALA A 124 22.24 -6.54 -2.45
C ALA A 124 23.50 -5.89 -3.07
N ASP A 125 23.83 -6.29 -4.29
CA ASP A 125 25.16 -6.01 -4.86
C ASP A 125 25.12 -5.02 -6.04
N ARG A 126 23.95 -4.78 -6.66
CA ARG A 126 23.90 -4.23 -8.05
C ARG A 126 22.67 -3.36 -8.38
N GLY A 127 22.35 -2.38 -7.54
CA GLY A 127 21.31 -1.39 -7.86
C GLY A 127 19.91 -1.98 -7.75
N PHE A 128 19.15 -2.06 -8.85
CA PHE A 128 17.74 -2.46 -8.85
C PHE A 128 17.48 -3.63 -9.81
N ALA A 129 16.49 -4.46 -9.48
CA ALA A 129 16.07 -5.58 -10.31
C ALA A 129 15.40 -5.12 -11.61
N LEU A 130 15.60 -5.91 -12.67
CA LEU A 130 15.15 -5.59 -14.02
C LEU A 130 14.73 -6.85 -14.78
N CYS A 131 13.70 -6.73 -15.60
CA CYS A 131 13.31 -7.74 -16.57
C CYS A 131 13.32 -7.14 -17.99
N ARG A 132 13.50 -7.98 -19.01
CA ARG A 132 13.42 -7.55 -20.41
C ARG A 132 12.05 -7.95 -20.99
N ARG A 133 11.09 -7.02 -20.93
CA ARG A 133 9.69 -7.18 -21.36
C ARG A 133 9.13 -5.85 -21.84
N PHE A 134 8.31 -5.89 -22.87
CA PHE A 134 7.47 -4.76 -23.28
C PHE A 134 6.12 -4.91 -22.60
N PHE A 135 5.71 -3.92 -21.80
CA PHE A 135 4.45 -3.94 -21.05
C PHE A 135 4.30 -5.14 -20.11
N PRO A 136 5.19 -5.29 -19.10
CA PRO A 136 5.11 -6.43 -18.19
C PRO A 136 3.85 -6.40 -17.33
N GLU A 137 3.34 -7.59 -17.01
CA GLU A 137 2.23 -7.82 -16.09
C GLU A 137 2.76 -8.58 -14.87
N PHE A 138 3.58 -7.89 -14.08
CA PHE A 138 4.25 -8.48 -12.94
C PHE A 138 3.26 -8.86 -11.84
N ARG A 139 3.38 -10.10 -11.34
CA ARG A 139 2.58 -10.61 -10.23
C ARG A 139 3.45 -11.38 -9.25
N TRP A 140 3.32 -11.06 -7.97
CA TRP A 140 4.04 -11.72 -6.90
C TRP A 140 3.10 -12.68 -6.18
N GLU A 141 3.53 -13.93 -6.02
CA GLU A 141 2.73 -14.97 -5.35
C GLU A 141 3.60 -15.79 -4.38
N GLU A 142 3.01 -16.17 -3.25
CA GLU A 142 3.52 -17.26 -2.43
C GLU A 142 3.15 -18.61 -3.05
N VAL A 143 4.14 -19.48 -3.17
CA VAL A 143 4.00 -20.83 -3.72
C VAL A 143 4.44 -21.85 -2.68
N PRO A 144 3.64 -22.88 -2.38
CA PRO A 144 3.96 -23.85 -1.35
C PRO A 144 5.19 -24.69 -1.74
N VAL A 145 6.02 -25.03 -0.76
CA VAL A 145 7.20 -25.88 -0.95
C VAL A 145 7.25 -26.98 0.10
N GLY A 146 6.61 -28.12 -0.22
CA GLY A 146 6.50 -29.23 0.72
C GLY A 146 5.86 -28.77 2.04
N GLU A 147 6.50 -29.10 3.15
CA GLU A 147 6.10 -28.67 4.50
C GLU A 147 6.84 -27.40 4.99
N GLY A 148 7.64 -26.77 4.12
CA GLY A 148 8.42 -25.57 4.45
C GLY A 148 7.64 -24.27 4.29
N ALA A 149 8.29 -23.15 4.64
CA ALA A 149 7.79 -21.81 4.34
C ALA A 149 7.56 -21.63 2.83
N PRO A 150 6.53 -20.87 2.41
CA PRO A 150 6.27 -20.63 1.00
C PRO A 150 7.41 -19.84 0.35
N ARG A 151 7.71 -20.17 -0.89
CA ARG A 151 8.59 -19.35 -1.73
C ARG A 151 7.83 -18.17 -2.28
N LEU A 152 8.51 -17.06 -2.44
CA LEU A 152 7.97 -15.90 -3.14
C LEU A 152 8.40 -15.92 -4.61
N VAL A 153 7.43 -15.98 -5.51
CA VAL A 153 7.66 -16.11 -6.95
C VAL A 153 7.13 -14.88 -7.67
N LEU A 154 7.96 -14.29 -8.53
CA LEU A 154 7.55 -13.26 -9.47
C LEU A 154 7.20 -13.91 -10.82
N TYR A 155 6.00 -13.63 -11.28
CA TYR A 155 5.51 -13.99 -12.61
C TYR A 155 5.42 -12.76 -13.51
N ASP A 156 5.50 -12.99 -14.81
CA ASP A 156 5.11 -12.08 -15.89
C ASP A 156 4.39 -12.90 -16.97
N ASP A 157 3.12 -12.60 -17.22
CA ASP A 157 2.26 -13.38 -18.15
C ASP A 157 2.32 -14.91 -17.90
N GLY A 158 2.38 -15.32 -16.63
CA GLY A 158 2.47 -16.72 -16.21
C GLY A 158 3.88 -17.34 -16.28
N GLU A 159 4.87 -16.66 -16.86
CA GLU A 159 6.27 -17.11 -16.84
C GLU A 159 6.96 -16.72 -15.53
N VAL A 160 7.75 -17.63 -14.96
CA VAL A 160 8.56 -17.33 -13.76
C VAL A 160 9.74 -16.43 -14.14
N VAL A 161 9.76 -15.24 -13.54
CA VAL A 161 10.84 -14.24 -13.72
C VAL A 161 11.89 -14.38 -12.63
N ALA A 162 11.47 -14.54 -11.37
CA ALA A 162 12.35 -14.63 -10.21
C ALA A 162 11.72 -15.52 -9.13
N VAL A 163 12.57 -16.16 -8.33
CA VAL A 163 12.18 -16.97 -7.17
C VAL A 163 13.03 -16.55 -5.98
N LEU A 164 12.38 -16.25 -4.87
CA LEU A 164 12.97 -15.92 -3.59
C LEU A 164 12.52 -16.94 -2.54
N ASP A 165 13.34 -17.13 -1.51
CA ASP A 165 13.06 -18.14 -0.48
C ASP A 165 11.86 -17.78 0.39
N SER A 166 11.58 -16.48 0.59
CA SER A 166 10.42 -15.96 1.33
C SER A 166 10.25 -14.45 1.07
N THR A 167 9.21 -13.82 1.64
CA THR A 167 9.05 -12.36 1.64
C THR A 167 10.23 -11.65 2.32
N ALA A 168 10.79 -12.22 3.40
CA ALA A 168 11.94 -11.64 4.09
C ALA A 168 13.18 -11.44 3.19
N SER A 169 13.32 -12.26 2.14
CA SER A 169 14.40 -12.12 1.15
C SER A 169 14.34 -10.83 0.33
N LEU A 170 13.19 -10.13 0.30
CA LEU A 170 13.02 -8.86 -0.43
C LEU A 170 13.83 -7.71 0.17
N SER A 171 14.22 -7.80 1.44
CA SER A 171 15.06 -6.78 2.10
C SER A 171 16.43 -6.62 1.43
N CYS A 172 17.00 -7.71 0.92
CA CYS A 172 18.33 -7.73 0.32
C CYS A 172 18.52 -8.93 -0.65
N PRO A 173 17.72 -9.03 -1.74
CA PRO A 173 17.82 -10.17 -2.64
C PRO A 173 19.11 -10.10 -3.47
N PRO A 174 19.74 -11.26 -3.75
CA PRO A 174 20.95 -11.29 -4.57
C PRO A 174 20.62 -11.00 -6.04
N ALA A 175 21.52 -10.35 -6.76
CA ALA A 175 21.30 -9.98 -8.17
C ALA A 175 20.98 -11.20 -9.06
N ARG A 176 21.55 -12.36 -8.76
CA ARG A 176 21.33 -13.63 -9.48
C ARG A 176 19.88 -14.15 -9.43
N ALA A 177 19.06 -13.65 -8.50
CA ALA A 177 17.65 -14.03 -8.41
C ALA A 177 16.82 -13.45 -9.57
N PHE A 178 17.32 -12.40 -10.22
CA PHE A 178 16.63 -11.71 -11.30
C PHE A 178 17.39 -11.84 -12.62
N PRO A 179 16.69 -11.77 -13.78
CA PRO A 179 17.34 -11.91 -15.08
C PRO A 179 18.37 -10.81 -15.37
N TYR A 180 18.06 -9.57 -14.95
CA TYR A 180 18.89 -8.40 -15.18
C TYR A 180 18.88 -7.47 -13.95
N SER A 181 19.84 -6.56 -13.93
CA SER A 181 19.93 -5.47 -12.96
C SER A 181 20.21 -4.15 -13.65
N TYR A 182 19.90 -3.04 -12.98
CA TYR A 182 20.35 -1.72 -13.42
C TYR A 182 20.78 -0.82 -12.27
N ALA A 183 21.76 0.02 -12.55
CA ALA A 183 22.21 1.06 -11.62
C ALA A 183 22.53 2.35 -12.38
N ARG A 184 22.39 3.49 -11.71
CA ARG A 184 22.95 4.75 -12.20
C ARG A 184 24.43 4.78 -11.82
N ALA A 185 25.31 4.87 -12.81
CA ALA A 185 26.75 4.94 -12.60
C ALA A 185 27.25 6.41 -12.54
N ASP A 186 28.54 6.59 -12.27
CA ASP A 186 29.19 7.90 -12.12
C ASP A 186 29.12 8.76 -13.39
N ASP A 187 29.03 8.11 -14.56
CA ASP A 187 28.79 8.76 -15.85
C ASP A 187 27.36 9.32 -16.01
N LYS A 188 26.56 9.24 -14.95
CA LYS A 188 25.14 9.65 -14.88
C LYS A 188 24.26 8.90 -15.88
N ARG A 189 24.69 7.74 -16.36
CA ARG A 189 23.90 6.85 -17.22
C ARG A 189 23.37 5.67 -16.42
N ILE A 190 22.32 5.06 -16.96
CA ILE A 190 21.73 3.83 -16.43
C ILE A 190 22.41 2.64 -17.10
N HIS A 191 23.19 1.89 -16.34
CA HIS A 191 23.89 0.70 -16.83
C HIS A 191 23.02 -0.51 -16.53
N VAL A 192 22.78 -1.33 -17.54
CA VAL A 192 22.07 -2.61 -17.42
C VAL A 192 23.09 -3.74 -17.46
N ALA A 193 22.96 -4.69 -16.56
CA ALA A 193 23.78 -5.89 -16.50
C ALA A 193 22.94 -7.16 -16.48
N ASP A 194 23.52 -8.27 -16.95
CA ASP A 194 22.95 -9.61 -16.75
C ASP A 194 23.06 -10.07 -15.29
N ARG A 195 22.55 -11.27 -15.01
CA ARG A 195 22.58 -11.90 -13.67
C ARG A 195 23.99 -12.14 -13.12
N GLU A 196 24.97 -12.34 -13.99
CA GLU A 196 26.38 -12.54 -13.62
C GLU A 196 27.10 -11.20 -13.43
N GLY A 197 26.45 -10.11 -13.85
CA GLY A 197 26.93 -8.76 -13.69
C GLY A 197 27.72 -8.21 -14.87
N HIS A 198 27.67 -8.87 -16.03
CA HIS A 198 28.25 -8.33 -17.26
C HIS A 198 27.36 -7.21 -17.78
N ARG A 199 27.96 -6.05 -18.05
CA ARG A 199 27.24 -4.90 -18.60
C ARG A 199 26.79 -5.20 -20.04
N LEU A 200 25.49 -5.08 -20.27
CA LEU A 200 24.86 -5.31 -21.58
C LEU A 200 24.56 -4.01 -22.34
N ALA A 201 24.17 -2.96 -21.61
CA ALA A 201 23.71 -1.71 -22.23
C ALA A 201 23.87 -0.51 -21.29
N SER A 202 23.80 0.69 -21.86
CA SER A 202 23.82 1.96 -21.12
C SER A 202 22.87 2.99 -21.72
N PHE A 203 21.96 3.51 -20.91
CA PHE A 203 20.89 4.44 -21.32
C PHE A 203 21.02 5.80 -20.63
N PRO A 204 20.62 6.90 -21.28
CA PRO A 204 20.68 8.23 -20.65
C PRO A 204 19.61 8.41 -19.55
N THR A 205 18.48 7.70 -19.65
CA THR A 205 17.34 7.84 -18.73
C THR A 205 16.62 6.51 -18.52
N ILE A 206 15.84 6.41 -17.44
CA ILE A 206 14.93 5.28 -17.19
C ILE A 206 13.89 5.15 -18.31
N ARG A 207 13.41 6.28 -18.86
CA ARG A 207 12.46 6.25 -19.99
C ARG A 207 13.08 5.60 -21.22
N ALA A 208 14.32 5.95 -21.57
CA ALA A 208 15.02 5.35 -22.70
C ALA A 208 15.28 3.85 -22.46
N MET A 209 15.61 3.45 -21.23
CA MET A 209 15.74 2.04 -20.85
C MET A 209 14.42 1.28 -21.03
N LYS A 210 13.29 1.82 -20.52
CA LYS A 210 11.95 1.25 -20.71
C LYS A 210 11.56 1.11 -22.18
N GLN A 211 11.86 2.14 -22.99
CA GLN A 211 11.63 2.11 -24.45
C GLN A 211 12.44 1.04 -25.17
N ALA A 212 13.59 0.64 -24.62
CA ALA A 212 14.40 -0.47 -25.12
C ALA A 212 13.92 -1.86 -24.65
N GLY A 213 12.77 -1.91 -23.95
CA GLY A 213 12.17 -3.16 -23.47
C GLY A 213 12.72 -3.64 -22.13
N TYR A 214 13.38 -2.77 -21.36
CA TYR A 214 13.84 -3.08 -20.01
C TYR A 214 12.92 -2.45 -18.97
N ALA A 215 12.18 -3.30 -18.24
CA ALA A 215 11.24 -2.89 -17.23
C ALA A 215 11.81 -3.11 -15.81
N PRO A 216 11.87 -2.06 -14.97
CA PRO A 216 12.12 -2.21 -13.54
C PRO A 216 11.10 -3.16 -12.91
N VAL A 217 11.57 -4.08 -12.08
CA VAL A 217 10.71 -4.99 -11.34
C VAL A 217 10.13 -4.25 -10.12
N PRO A 218 8.80 -4.16 -9.99
CA PRO A 218 8.17 -3.56 -8.82
C PRO A 218 8.35 -4.47 -7.61
N ALA A 219 8.49 -3.86 -6.43
CA ALA A 219 8.39 -4.59 -5.17
C ALA A 219 6.93 -5.04 -4.94
N PRO A 220 6.69 -6.22 -4.34
CA PRO A 220 5.37 -6.50 -3.82
C PRO A 220 5.11 -5.65 -2.57
N LEU A 221 3.86 -5.20 -2.41
CA LEU A 221 3.38 -4.72 -1.13
C LEU A 221 3.23 -5.92 -0.20
N VAL A 222 4.07 -5.98 0.84
CA VAL A 222 4.10 -7.07 1.80
C VAL A 222 3.61 -6.52 3.13
N PRO A 223 2.43 -6.95 3.63
CA PRO A 223 1.79 -6.36 4.81
C PRO A 223 2.73 -6.28 6.02
N GLU A 224 3.48 -7.35 6.28
CA GLU A 224 4.38 -7.41 7.44
C GLU A 224 5.51 -6.37 7.36
N HIS A 225 5.92 -5.95 6.16
CA HIS A 225 6.98 -4.96 5.98
C HIS A 225 6.47 -3.53 6.16
N VAL A 226 5.21 -3.27 5.78
CA VAL A 226 4.62 -1.92 5.87
C VAL A 226 4.01 -1.65 7.24
N LEU A 227 3.58 -2.69 7.95
CA LEU A 227 2.95 -2.60 9.28
C LEU A 227 3.89 -2.98 10.44
N ASP A 228 5.21 -2.98 10.20
CA ASP A 228 6.24 -3.31 11.20
C ASP A 228 5.94 -4.62 11.96
N GLY A 229 5.59 -5.67 11.21
CA GLY A 229 5.28 -7.00 11.73
C GLY A 229 3.85 -7.19 12.27
N ARG A 230 3.00 -6.15 12.29
CA ARG A 230 1.56 -6.34 12.53
C ARG A 230 0.91 -6.95 11.28
N CYS A 231 0.03 -7.93 11.50
CA CYS A 231 -0.71 -8.60 10.43
C CYS A 231 -2.22 -8.35 10.48
N ASP A 232 -2.70 -7.65 11.50
CA ASP A 232 -4.11 -7.34 11.71
C ASP A 232 -4.30 -5.83 11.90
N VAL A 233 -5.21 -5.29 11.10
CA VAL A 233 -5.60 -3.87 11.03
C VAL A 233 -7.11 -3.67 11.08
N ALA A 234 -7.89 -4.71 11.39
CA ALA A 234 -9.36 -4.65 11.32
C ALA A 234 -9.97 -3.48 12.13
N ASP A 235 -9.35 -3.14 13.27
CA ASP A 235 -9.79 -2.06 14.17
C ASP A 235 -8.99 -0.75 13.99
N ASP A 236 -8.18 -0.64 12.94
CA ASP A 236 -7.31 0.52 12.68
C ASP A 236 -7.82 1.42 11.55
N TRP A 237 -8.94 1.08 10.92
CA TRP A 237 -9.50 1.89 9.85
C TRP A 237 -11.01 2.00 9.87
N ALA A 238 -11.51 3.04 9.23
CA ALA A 238 -12.91 3.19 8.85
C ALA A 238 -13.00 3.95 7.52
N VAL A 239 -14.09 3.73 6.78
CA VAL A 239 -14.41 4.52 5.58
C VAL A 239 -15.69 5.31 5.82
N LEU A 240 -15.58 6.63 5.94
CA LEU A 240 -16.69 7.57 6.02
C LEU A 240 -17.25 7.81 4.62
N VAL A 241 -18.45 7.30 4.37
CA VAL A 241 -19.10 7.38 3.05
C VAL A 241 -19.77 8.73 2.89
N ASP A 242 -19.25 9.55 1.99
CA ASP A 242 -19.80 10.85 1.62
C ASP A 242 -20.89 10.69 0.55
N GLU A 243 -22.10 11.14 0.90
CA GLU A 243 -23.23 11.27 -0.01
C GLU A 243 -23.66 12.74 0.00
N ASP A 244 -23.50 13.42 -1.13
CA ASP A 244 -23.87 14.82 -1.32
C ASP A 244 -23.26 15.78 -0.28
N GLY A 245 -22.01 15.54 0.13
CA GLY A 245 -21.28 16.38 1.07
C GLY A 245 -21.64 16.14 2.54
N VAL A 246 -22.30 15.03 2.85
CA VAL A 246 -22.62 14.56 4.21
C VAL A 246 -22.14 13.13 4.36
N VAL A 247 -21.53 12.81 5.50
CA VAL A 247 -21.19 11.43 5.84
C VAL A 247 -22.47 10.69 6.23
N ALA A 248 -22.93 9.77 5.37
CA ALA A 248 -24.18 9.05 5.54
C ALA A 248 -24.02 7.78 6.39
N ARG A 249 -22.89 7.09 6.25
CA ARG A 249 -22.56 5.84 6.93
C ARG A 249 -21.05 5.66 7.05
N ALA A 250 -20.62 4.65 7.81
CA ALA A 250 -19.21 4.28 7.91
C ALA A 250 -19.02 2.77 7.71
N LEU A 251 -18.02 2.40 6.92
CA LEU A 251 -17.65 1.00 6.68
C LEU A 251 -16.44 0.63 7.52
N THR A 252 -16.44 -0.61 8.02
CA THR A 252 -15.30 -1.26 8.71
C THR A 252 -15.20 -2.71 8.27
N ASP A 253 -14.27 -3.47 8.85
CA ASP A 253 -14.14 -4.90 8.59
C ASP A 253 -15.43 -5.68 8.93
N GLN A 254 -16.15 -5.29 9.99
CA GLN A 254 -17.42 -5.91 10.38
C GLN A 254 -18.61 -5.55 9.49
N GLY A 255 -18.40 -4.73 8.45
CA GLY A 255 -19.43 -4.31 7.51
C GLY A 255 -19.97 -2.91 7.74
N ASP A 256 -21.22 -2.70 7.34
CA ASP A 256 -21.88 -1.40 7.43
C ASP A 256 -22.24 -1.10 8.88
N GLY A 257 -21.51 -0.15 9.48
CA GLY A 257 -21.76 0.36 10.81
C GLY A 257 -22.58 1.63 10.71
N ARG A 258 -23.69 1.69 11.44
CA ARG A 258 -24.34 2.99 11.64
C ARG A 258 -23.41 3.83 12.53
N PRO A 259 -23.11 5.08 12.15
CA PRO A 259 -22.34 5.96 13.02
C PRO A 259 -22.95 6.02 14.41
N ALA A 260 -22.11 6.01 15.45
CA ALA A 260 -22.55 6.19 16.83
C ALA A 260 -23.42 7.46 16.95
N ALA A 261 -24.55 7.35 17.67
CA ALA A 261 -25.56 8.42 17.78
C ALA A 261 -25.09 9.62 18.63
#